data_AF-A0A2E7CUJ9-F1
#
_entry.id   AF-A0A2E7CUJ9-F1
#
_cell.length_a   1.000
_cell.length_b   1.000
_cell.length_c   1.000
_cell.angle_alpha   90.00
_cell.angle_beta   90.00
_cell.angle_gamma   90.00
#
_symmetry.space_group_name_H-M   'P 1'
#
loop_
_entity.id
_entity.type
_entity.pdbx_description
1 polymer ?
#
loop_
_entity_poly.entity_id
_entity_poly.type
_entity_poly.pdbx_seq_one_letter_code
_entity_poly.pdbx_strand_id
1 'polypeptide(L)' 'MISISSKSQELQPNDSLTLLKLKVETPTKQPIEGQYIRIVEKGTNRSFDATTDENGLYDILIPAKNVFRVIIENFYG' A
#
# COMPACT_ATOMS: atom_id res chain seq x y z
N MET A 1 -9.41 18.67 18.04
CA MET A 1 -8.07 19.10 17.57
C MET A 1 -7.45 17.89 16.91
N ILE A 2 -7.17 17.93 15.61
CA ILE A 2 -6.47 16.84 14.89
C ILE A 2 -5.04 17.32 14.68
N SER A 3 -4.07 16.58 15.23
CA SER A 3 -2.65 16.90 15.10
C SER A 3 -1.99 15.85 14.21
N ILE A 4 -1.37 16.31 13.12
CA ILE A 4 -0.59 15.46 12.22
C ILE A 4 0.86 15.92 12.33
N SER A 5 1.78 15.01 12.66
CA SER A 5 3.22 15.24 12.60
C SER A 5 3.83 14.30 11.57
N SER A 6 4.37 14.82 10.47
CA SER A 6 5.15 14.06 9.50
C SER A 6 6.62 14.45 9.61
N LYS A 7 7.50 13.47 9.74
CA LYS A 7 8.94 13.59 9.46
C LYS A 7 9.21 12.70 8.26
N SER A 8 9.96 13.21 7.27
CA SER A 8 10.43 12.44 6.11
C SER A 8 11.44 11.38 6.54
N GLN A 9 10.98 10.32 7.22
CA GLN A 9 11.78 9.13 7.47
C GLN A 9 11.63 8.17 6.31
N GLU A 10 12.76 7.69 5.80
CA GLU A 10 12.78 6.56 4.86
C GLU A 10 12.09 5.35 5.49
N LEU A 11 11.37 4.58 4.68
CA LEU A 11 10.76 3.33 5.13
C LEU A 11 11.87 2.30 5.40
N GLN A 12 12.14 2.03 6.67
CA GLN A 12 13.18 1.09 7.10
C GLN A 12 12.56 -0.24 7.55
N PRO A 13 12.58 -1.30 6.71
CA PRO A 13 12.16 -2.63 7.12
C PRO A 13 13.09 -3.22 8.20
N ASN A 14 12.55 -4.13 9.00
CA ASN A 14 13.25 -4.83 10.07
C ASN A 14 12.56 -6.18 10.37
N ASP A 15 12.98 -6.87 11.43
CA ASP A 15 12.45 -8.20 11.81
C ASP A 15 10.93 -8.22 12.05
N SER A 16 10.33 -7.08 12.39
CA SER A 16 8.89 -6.93 12.65
C SER A 16 8.12 -6.28 11.50
N LEU A 17 8.79 -5.59 10.58
CA LEU A 17 8.17 -4.83 9.50
C LEU A 17 8.81 -5.14 8.16
N THR A 18 7.99 -5.53 7.19
CA THR A 18 8.38 -5.74 5.80
C THR A 18 7.97 -4.55 4.95
N LEU A 19 8.86 -4.09 4.08
CA LEU A 19 8.54 -3.10 3.05
C LEU A 19 7.80 -3.79 1.90
N LEU A 20 6.53 -3.44 1.75
CA LEU A 20 5.72 -3.82 0.60
C LEU A 20 5.79 -2.70 -0.43
N LYS A 21 6.17 -3.05 -1.65
CA LYS A 21 6.12 -2.17 -2.82
C LYS A 21 5.03 -2.65 -3.76
N LEU A 22 4.02 -1.83 -3.97
CA LEU A 22 2.92 -2.11 -4.88
C LEU A 22 3.10 -1.30 -6.16
N LYS A 23 2.83 -1.95 -7.29
CA LYS A 23 2.72 -1.31 -8.60
C LYS A 23 1.42 -1.72 -9.25
N VAL A 24 0.62 -0.75 -9.67
CA VAL A 24 -0.61 -0.97 -10.43
C VAL A 24 -0.42 -0.47 -11.84
N GLU A 25 -0.67 -1.35 -12.81
CA GLU A 25 -0.53 -1.09 -14.23
C GLU A 25 -1.75 -1.60 -14.99
N THR A 26 -2.05 -0.99 -16.13
CA THR A 26 -2.95 -1.54 -17.15
C THR A 26 -2.34 -2.79 -17.82
N PRO A 27 -3.12 -3.57 -18.58
CA PRO A 27 -2.59 -4.66 -19.40
C PRO A 27 -1.50 -4.22 -20.40
N THR A 28 -1.54 -2.96 -20.83
CA THR A 28 -0.55 -2.35 -21.74
C THR A 28 0.68 -1.78 -21.04
N LYS A 29 0.88 -2.07 -19.75
CA LYS A 29 2.02 -1.62 -18.93
C LYS A 29 2.08 -0.12 -18.67
N GLN A 30 0.94 0.57 -18.74
CA GLN A 30 0.83 1.96 -18.31
C GLN A 30 0.52 2.03 -16.81
N PRO A 31 1.20 2.89 -16.03
CA PRO A 31 0.89 3.05 -14.62
C PRO A 31 -0.52 3.63 -14.43
N ILE A 32 -1.21 3.21 -13.37
CA ILE A 32 -2.51 3.77 -12.99
C ILE A 32 -2.32 4.66 -11.77
N GLU A 33 -2.35 5.97 -11.97
CA GLU A 33 -2.36 6.97 -10.89
C GLU A 33 -3.71 7.03 -10.19
N GLY A 34 -3.71 7.28 -8.88
CA GLY A 34 -4.94 7.49 -8.12
C GLY A 34 -5.76 6.23 -7.85
N GLN A 35 -5.25 5.04 -8.19
CA GLN A 35 -5.93 3.79 -7.90
C GLN A 35 -5.95 3.55 -6.39
N TYR A 36 -7.16 3.45 -5.85
CA TYR A 36 -7.37 3.07 -4.46
C TYR A 36 -7.14 1.57 -4.26
N ILE A 37 -6.37 1.23 -3.21
CA ILE A 37 -6.02 -0.13 -2.83
C ILE A 37 -6.22 -0.28 -1.33
N ARG A 38 -6.85 -1.38 -0.92
CA ARG A 38 -6.98 -1.78 0.48
C ARG A 38 -6.25 -3.09 0.74
N ILE A 39 -5.30 -3.07 1.66
CA ILE A 39 -4.50 -4.22 2.08
C ILE A 39 -5.05 -4.68 3.43
N VAL A 40 -5.55 -5.92 3.51
CA VAL A 40 -6.18 -6.44 4.73
C VAL A 40 -5.42 -7.65 5.26
N GLU A 41 -5.05 -7.60 6.53
CA GLU A 41 -4.43 -8.72 7.24
C GLU A 41 -5.48 -9.81 7.53
N LYS A 42 -5.23 -11.06 7.10
CA LYS A 42 -6.22 -12.16 7.23
C LYS A 42 -6.49 -12.60 8.66
N GLY A 43 -5.59 -12.34 9.61
CA GLY A 43 -5.73 -12.78 11.01
C GLY A 43 -6.43 -11.76 11.92
N THR A 44 -6.18 -10.47 11.71
CA THR A 44 -6.65 -9.39 12.59
C THR A 44 -7.74 -8.53 11.94
N ASN A 45 -7.96 -8.68 10.63
CA ASN A 45 -8.73 -7.75 9.80
C ASN A 45 -8.22 -6.30 9.84
N ARG A 46 -7.00 -6.05 10.33
CA ARG A 46 -6.35 -4.74 10.21
C ARG A 46 -6.19 -4.38 8.73
N SER A 47 -6.63 -3.18 8.36
CA SER A 47 -6.51 -2.68 6.99
C SER A 47 -5.52 -1.53 6.90
N PHE A 48 -4.85 -1.47 5.75
CA PHE A 48 -4.04 -0.35 5.30
C PHE A 48 -4.60 0.13 3.97
N ASP A 49 -5.00 1.39 3.92
CA ASP A 49 -5.57 2.00 2.74
C ASP A 49 -4.47 2.80 2.03
N ALA A 50 -4.47 2.73 0.70
CA ALA A 50 -3.41 3.26 -0.15
C ALA A 50 -4.00 3.86 -1.43
N THR A 51 -3.31 4.84 -2.00
CA THR A 51 -3.62 5.42 -3.30
C THR A 51 -2.31 5.54 -4.07
N THR A 52 -2.29 5.05 -5.31
CA THR A 52 -1.08 5.05 -6.13
C THR A 52 -0.71 6.47 -6.58
N ASP A 53 0.60 6.71 -6.68
CA ASP A 53 1.16 7.96 -7.23
C ASP A 53 1.12 8.02 -8.77
N GLU A 54 1.68 9.08 -9.36
CA GLU A 54 1.79 9.29 -10.82
C GLU A 54 2.52 8.15 -11.56
N ASN A 55 3.32 7.35 -10.87
CA ASN A 55 4.03 6.20 -11.41
C ASN A 55 3.29 4.88 -11.15
N GLY A 56 2.07 4.93 -10.61
CA GLY A 56 1.27 3.77 -10.24
C GLY A 56 1.84 3.03 -9.03
N LEU A 57 2.66 3.68 -8.21
CA LEU A 57 3.39 3.08 -7.10
C LEU A 57 2.80 3.44 -5.74
N TYR A 58 3.01 2.54 -4.78
CA TYR A 58 2.78 2.79 -3.37
C TYR A 58 3.68 1.91 -2.51
N ASP A 59 4.40 2.52 -1.57
CA ASP A 59 5.31 1.84 -0.65
C ASP A 59 4.79 1.94 0.79
N ILE A 60 4.79 0.81 1.53
CA ILE A 60 4.32 0.76 2.91
C ILE A 60 5.07 -0.28 3.75
N LEU A 61 5.26 0.01 5.04
CA LEU A 61 5.70 -0.99 6.02
C LEU A 61 4.49 -1.73 6.61
N ILE A 62 4.48 -3.05 6.43
CA ILE A 62 3.46 -3.95 6.99
C ILE A 62 4.08 -4.93 7.98
N PRO A 63 3.32 -5.46 8.96
CA PRO A 63 3.79 -6.50 9.85
C PRO A 63 4.40 -7.69 9.08
N ALA A 64 5.63 -8.05 9.43
CA ALA A 64 6.31 -9.20 8.84
C ALA A 64 5.61 -10.51 9.22
N LYS A 65 5.77 -11.54 8.37
CA LYS A 65 5.28 -12.92 8.60
C LYS A 65 3.75 -13.08 8.66
N ASN A 66 2.99 -12.04 8.34
CA ASN A 66 1.53 -12.10 8.29
C ASN A 66 1.03 -12.26 6.85
N VAL A 67 -0.17 -12.84 6.71
CA VAL A 67 -0.81 -13.04 5.41
C VAL A 67 -1.79 -11.91 5.15
N PHE A 68 -1.64 -11.26 4.00
CA PHE A 68 -2.48 -10.16 3.56
C PHE A 68 -3.31 -10.55 2.33
N ARG A 69 -4.47 -9.93 2.17
CA ARG A 69 -5.23 -9.88 0.92
C ARG A 69 -5.23 -8.45 0.41
N VAL A 70 -5.14 -8.29 -0.91
CA VAL A 70 -5.26 -6.98 -1.57
C VAL A 70 -6.64 -6.90 -2.19
N ILE A 71 -7.31 -5.78 -1.97
CA ILE A 71 -8.62 -5.45 -2.53
C ILE A 71 -8.44 -4.18 -3.33
N ILE A 72 -8.83 -4.21 -4.60
CA ILE A 72 -8.86 -3.04 -5.47
C ILE A 72 -10.33 -2.76 -5.75
N GLU A 73 -10.82 -1.64 -5.26
CA GLU A 73 -12.20 -1.19 -5.49
C GLU A 73 -12.23 -0.38 -6.80
N ASN A 74 -13.19 -0.68 -7.67
CA ASN A 74 -13.35 -0.03 -8.97
C ASN A 74 -12.05 0.01 -9.79
N PHE A 75 -11.60 -1.14 -10.29
CA PHE A 75 -10.45 -1.21 -11.19
C PHE A 75 -10.83 -0.63 -12.56
N TYR A 76 -10.14 0.42 -12.99
CA TYR A 76 -10.41 1.13 -14.25
C TYR A 76 -9.41 0.80 -15.38
N GLY A 77 -8.70 -0.33 -15.28
CA GLY A 77 -7.66 -0.74 -16.24
C GLY A 77 -8.15 -1.53 -17.45
#